data_AF-E3CNJ8-F1
#
_entry.id   AF-E3CNJ8-F1
#
_cell.length_a   1.000
_cell.length_b   1.000
_cell.length_c   1.000
_cell.angle_alpha   90.00
_cell.angle_beta   90.00
_cell.angle_gamma   90.00
#
_symmetry.space_group_name_H-M   'P 1'
#
loop_
_entity.id
_entity.type
_entity.pdbx_description
1 polymer ?
#
loop_
_entity_poly.entity_id
_entity_poly.type
_entity_poly.pdbx_seq_one_letter_code
_entity_poly.pdbx_strand_id
1 'polypeptide(L)'
;MFGGFFFIVIFLSIIFIVGAVLVIYYKQISEGYEDRERFVILQKVGLDQKQIKQTINKQVLTVFFLHVIFSFIHLAFSYHILNLILKVIEVVDTAMMLTVTLSVCGVFALIYVLIFIITSRSYRKIV
;
A
#
# COMPACT_ATOMS: atom_id res chain seq x y z
N MET A 1 7.86 8.34 31.69
CA MET A 1 7.92 9.33 30.58
C MET A 1 7.85 8.70 29.18
N PHE A 2 8.17 7.40 28.97
CA PHE A 2 8.08 6.76 27.65
C PHE A 2 6.68 6.28 27.22
N GLY A 3 5.76 6.04 28.17
CA GLY A 3 4.44 5.48 27.87
C GLY A 3 3.55 6.35 26.97
N GLY A 4 3.61 7.68 27.13
CA GLY A 4 2.84 8.61 26.28
C GLY A 4 3.32 8.60 24.82
N PHE A 5 4.64 8.63 24.61
CA PHE A 5 5.22 8.50 23.27
C PHE A 5 4.88 7.16 22.62
N PHE A 6 4.97 6.06 23.38
CA PHE A 6 4.63 4.72 22.88
C PHE A 6 3.16 4.61 22.48
N PHE A 7 2.27 5.17 23.30
CA PHE A 7 0.83 5.24 23.01
C PHE A 7 0.56 6.03 21.72
N ILE A 8 1.13 7.23 21.59
CA ILE A 8 0.96 8.07 20.39
C ILE A 8 1.40 7.32 19.13
N VAL A 9 2.59 6.72 19.14
CA VAL A 9 3.13 6.03 17.96
C VAL A 9 2.25 4.84 17.56
N ILE A 10 1.84 3.99 18.51
CA ILE A 10 1.01 2.81 18.22
C ILE A 10 -0.37 3.23 17.75
N PHE A 11 -1.02 4.14 18.48
CA PHE A 11 -2.38 4.57 18.19
C PHE A 11 -2.47 5.24 16.81
N LEU A 12 -1.53 6.15 16.52
CA LEU A 12 -1.47 6.84 15.24
C LEU A 12 -1.18 5.84 14.10
N SER A 13 -0.29 4.87 14.31
CA SER A 13 0.00 3.82 13.33
C SER A 13 -1.24 2.99 12.99
N ILE A 14 -2.04 2.60 13.99
CA ILE A 14 -3.28 1.84 13.76
C ILE A 14 -4.28 2.67 12.95
N ILE A 15 -4.48 3.94 13.30
CA ILE A 15 -5.40 4.83 12.56
C ILE A 15 -4.97 4.97 11.10
N PHE A 16 -3.69 5.21 10.84
CA PHE A 16 -3.18 5.33 9.47
C PHE A 16 -3.32 4.04 8.68
N ILE A 17 -3.03 2.88 9.29
CA ILE A 17 -3.20 1.58 8.63
C ILE A 17 -4.67 1.36 8.26
N VAL A 18 -5.60 1.58 9.19
CA VAL A 18 -7.04 1.42 8.93
C VAL A 18 -7.49 2.37 7.83
N GLY A 19 -7.07 3.65 7.89
CA GLY A 19 -7.38 4.64 6.85
C GLY A 19 -6.87 4.22 5.47
N ALA A 20 -5.62 3.78 5.38
CA ALA A 20 -5.03 3.32 4.12
C ALA A 20 -5.77 2.11 3.54
N VAL A 21 -6.11 1.11 4.38
CA VAL A 21 -6.88 -0.07 3.95
C VAL A 21 -8.26 0.33 3.42
N LEU A 22 -8.97 1.21 4.13
CA LEU A 22 -10.29 1.69 3.70
C LEU A 22 -10.21 2.42 2.36
N VAL A 23 -9.27 3.35 2.21
CA VAL A 23 -9.08 4.11 0.96
C VAL A 23 -8.79 3.17 -0.21
N ILE A 24 -7.88 2.19 -0.04
CA ILE A 24 -7.55 1.22 -1.09
C ILE A 24 -8.77 0.35 -1.42
N TYR A 25 -9.50 -0.12 -0.42
CA TYR A 25 -10.68 -0.96 -0.59
C TYR A 25 -11.78 -0.25 -1.38
N TYR A 26 -12.16 0.97 -0.98
CA TYR A 26 -13.19 1.75 -1.68
C TYR A 26 -12.78 2.09 -3.10
N LYS A 27 -11.49 2.43 -3.31
CA LYS A 27 -10.97 2.70 -4.66
C LYS A 27 -11.09 1.49 -5.56
N GLN A 28 -10.68 0.31 -5.11
CA GLN A 28 -10.77 -0.91 -5.91
C GLN A 28 -12.20 -1.33 -6.23
N ILE A 29 -13.14 -1.11 -5.30
CA ILE A 29 -14.56 -1.36 -5.56
C ILE A 29 -15.10 -0.38 -6.60
N SER A 30 -14.83 0.91 -6.44
CA SER A 30 -15.28 1.95 -7.37
C SER A 30 -14.75 1.71 -8.78
N GLU A 31 -13.45 1.44 -8.91
CA GLU A 31 -12.81 1.09 -10.19
C GLU A 31 -13.40 -0.21 -10.77
N GLY A 32 -13.68 -1.22 -9.94
CA GLY A 32 -14.30 -2.47 -10.38
C GLY A 32 -15.72 -2.31 -10.94
N TYR A 33 -16.54 -1.43 -10.37
CA TYR A 33 -17.87 -1.12 -10.90
C TYR A 33 -17.79 -0.32 -12.21
N GLU A 34 -16.90 0.67 -12.30
CA GLU A 34 -16.71 1.48 -13.51
C GLU A 34 -16.16 0.65 -14.68
N ASP A 35 -15.17 -0.23 -14.42
CA ASP A 35 -14.61 -1.13 -15.41
C ASP A 35 -15.65 -2.13 -15.93
N ARG A 36 -16.55 -2.62 -15.06
CA ARG A 36 -17.65 -3.51 -15.45
C ARG A 36 -18.60 -2.83 -16.45
N GLU A 37 -18.92 -1.55 -16.25
CA GLU A 37 -19.80 -0.83 -17.17
C GLU A 37 -19.13 -0.63 -18.54
N ARG A 38 -17.85 -0.23 -18.54
CA ARG A 38 -17.02 -0.14 -19.76
C ARG A 38 -16.87 -1.48 -20.48
N PHE A 39 -16.74 -2.57 -19.74
CA PHE A 39 -16.66 -3.94 -20.29
C PHE A 39 -17.90 -4.30 -21.10
N VAL A 40 -19.09 -4.04 -20.56
CA VAL A 40 -20.36 -4.31 -21.26
C VAL A 40 -20.44 -3.52 -22.57
N ILE A 41 -19.89 -2.30 -22.61
CA ILE A 41 -19.81 -1.49 -23.83
C ILE A 41 -18.81 -2.11 -24.82
N LEU A 42 -17.59 -2.42 -24.39
CA LEU A 42 -16.54 -2.99 -25.26
C LEU A 42 -16.94 -4.34 -25.87
N GLN A 43 -17.67 -5.18 -25.13
CA GLN A 43 -18.22 -6.42 -25.66
C GLN A 43 -19.23 -6.18 -26.79
N LYS A 44 -20.08 -5.15 -26.68
CA LYS A 44 -21.03 -4.78 -27.74
C LYS A 44 -20.34 -4.32 -29.02
N VAL A 45 -19.08 -3.88 -28.92
CA VAL A 45 -18.24 -3.44 -30.04
C VAL A 45 -17.33 -4.57 -30.58
N GLY A 46 -17.38 -5.77 -29.97
CA GLY A 46 -16.72 -6.97 -30.48
C GLY A 46 -15.35 -7.31 -29.88
N LEU A 47 -14.95 -6.70 -28.75
CA LEU A 47 -13.73 -7.10 -28.05
C LEU A 47 -13.87 -8.48 -27.39
N ASP A 48 -12.81 -9.29 -27.48
CA ASP A 48 -12.71 -10.58 -26.80
C ASP A 48 -12.46 -10.43 -25.30
N GLN A 49 -13.09 -11.28 -24.49
CA GLN A 49 -13.04 -11.27 -23.03
C GLN A 49 -11.61 -11.39 -22.47
N LYS A 50 -10.71 -12.07 -23.20
CA LYS A 50 -9.31 -12.21 -22.79
C LYS A 50 -8.55 -10.89 -22.81
N GLN A 51 -8.77 -10.05 -23.81
CA GLN A 51 -8.07 -8.76 -23.93
C GLN A 51 -8.47 -7.85 -22.78
N ILE A 52 -9.75 -7.86 -22.40
CA ILE A 52 -10.24 -7.00 -21.33
C ILE A 52 -9.71 -7.46 -19.96
N LYS A 53 -9.71 -8.77 -19.69
CA LYS A 53 -9.14 -9.32 -18.45
C LYS A 53 -7.65 -9.04 -18.29
N GLN A 54 -6.90 -8.98 -19.40
CA GLN A 54 -5.49 -8.60 -19.39
C GLN A 54 -5.29 -7.12 -19.07
N THR A 55 -6.07 -6.23 -19.66
CA THR A 55 -6.01 -4.78 -19.42
C THR A 55 -6.30 -4.46 -17.96
N ILE A 56 -7.37 -5.05 -17.42
CA ILE A 56 -7.78 -4.87 -16.03
C ILE A 56 -6.68 -5.35 -15.05
N ASN A 57 -6.13 -6.54 -15.26
CA ASN A 57 -5.04 -7.03 -14.40
C ASN A 57 -3.81 -6.12 -14.44
N LYS A 58 -3.45 -5.57 -15.61
CA LYS A 58 -2.33 -4.63 -15.72
C LYS A 58 -2.60 -3.33 -14.99
N GLN A 59 -3.82 -2.78 -15.08
CA GLN A 59 -4.19 -1.54 -14.42
C GLN A 59 -4.19 -1.69 -12.90
N VAL A 60 -4.85 -2.74 -12.38
CA VAL A 60 -4.87 -3.05 -10.95
C VAL A 60 -3.46 -3.27 -10.42
N LEU A 61 -2.62 -4.03 -11.13
CA LEU A 61 -1.22 -4.27 -10.73
C LEU A 61 -0.42 -2.97 -10.69
N THR A 62 -0.55 -2.12 -11.72
CA THR A 62 0.21 -0.87 -11.83
C THR A 62 -0.13 0.12 -10.71
N VAL A 63 -1.42 0.35 -10.46
CA VAL A 63 -1.87 1.27 -9.39
C VAL A 63 -1.41 0.77 -8.02
N PHE A 64 -1.40 -0.55 -7.82
CA PHE A 64 -1.02 -1.16 -6.56
C PHE A 64 0.48 -1.08 -6.26
N PHE A 65 1.33 -1.38 -7.25
CA PHE A 65 2.79 -1.28 -7.11
C PHE A 65 3.27 0.17 -7.01
N LEU A 66 2.60 1.09 -7.70
CA LEU A 66 2.92 2.52 -7.65
C LEU A 66 2.88 3.06 -6.21
N HIS A 67 1.87 2.65 -5.43
CA HIS A 67 1.71 3.10 -4.04
C HIS A 67 2.85 2.63 -3.12
N VAL A 68 3.34 1.40 -3.32
CA VAL A 68 4.47 0.83 -2.56
C VAL A 68 5.76 1.56 -2.88
N ILE A 69 6.04 1.74 -4.17
CA ILE A 69 7.22 2.44 -4.64
C ILE A 69 7.25 3.85 -4.06
N PHE A 70 6.12 4.56 -4.12
CA PHE A 70 5.99 5.89 -3.55
C PHE A 70 6.23 5.91 -2.03
N SER A 71 5.74 4.90 -1.30
CA SER A 71 5.96 4.78 0.15
C SER A 71 7.45 4.62 0.49
N PHE A 72 8.20 3.81 -0.27
CA PHE A 72 9.64 3.64 -0.07
C PHE A 72 10.44 4.88 -0.46
N ILE A 73 10.04 5.58 -1.52
CA ILE A 73 10.64 6.88 -1.89
C ILE A 73 10.41 7.88 -0.76
N HIS A 74 9.17 8.01 -0.26
CA HIS A 74 8.85 8.90 0.85
C HIS A 74 9.67 8.57 2.10
N LEU A 75 9.84 7.29 2.41
CA LEU A 75 10.70 6.84 3.51
C LEU A 75 12.17 7.23 3.29
N ALA A 76 12.70 7.08 2.07
CA ALA A 76 14.09 7.45 1.78
C ALA A 76 14.35 8.95 2.05
N PHE A 77 13.41 9.82 1.68
CA PHE A 77 13.48 11.25 2.03
C PHE A 77 13.34 11.49 3.54
N SER A 78 12.40 10.79 4.17
CA SER A 78 12.13 10.93 5.62
C SER A 78 13.25 10.35 6.49
N TYR A 79 14.07 9.43 5.96
CA TYR A 79 15.16 8.77 6.68
C TYR A 79 16.17 9.78 7.24
N HIS A 80 16.44 10.86 6.50
CA HIS A 80 17.32 11.93 6.98
C HIS A 80 16.78 12.59 8.25
N ILE A 81 15.49 12.96 8.24
CA ILE A 81 14.82 13.60 9.39
C ILE A 81 14.71 12.63 10.56
N LEU A 82 14.38 11.35 10.30
CA LEU A 82 14.37 10.29 11.32
C LEU A 82 15.73 10.17 12.01
N ASN A 83 16.82 10.23 11.25
CA ASN A 83 18.17 10.10 11.80
C ASN A 83 18.52 11.31 12.68
N LEU A 84 18.11 12.51 12.27
CA LEU A 84 18.31 13.72 13.06
C LEU A 84 17.57 13.66 14.40
N ILE A 85 16.29 13.29 14.39
CA ILE A 85 15.45 13.20 15.60
C ILE A 85 16.00 12.13 16.55
N LEU A 86 16.38 10.95 16.05
CA LEU A 86 16.85 9.84 16.87
C LEU A 86 18.24 10.09 17.48
N LYS A 87 19.12 10.82 16.76
CA LYS A 87 20.41 11.26 17.31
C LYS A 87 20.28 12.26 18.45
N VAL A 88 19.28 13.16 18.38
CA VAL A 88 19.01 14.14 19.46
C VAL A 88 18.61 13.43 20.77
N ILE A 89 18.05 12.23 20.69
CA ILE A 89 17.66 11.45 21.85
C ILE A 89 18.86 10.62 22.39
N GLU A 90 20.03 10.65 21.73
CA GLU A 90 21.25 9.86 22.02
C GLU A 90 21.04 8.33 22.00
N VAL A 91 19.96 7.84 21.41
CA VAL A 91 19.52 6.44 21.60
C VAL A 91 20.05 5.47 20.53
N VAL A 92 20.71 5.90 19.45
CA VAL A 92 20.93 4.96 18.32
C VAL A 92 22.23 5.15 17.51
N ASP A 93 22.92 4.02 17.30
CA ASP A 93 23.96 3.85 16.28
C ASP A 93 23.34 3.84 14.86
N THR A 94 24.07 4.36 13.87
CA THR A 94 23.60 4.41 12.47
C THR A 94 23.35 3.01 11.89
N ALA A 95 24.15 2.01 12.27
CA ALA A 95 23.97 0.63 11.83
C ALA A 95 22.68 0.02 12.39
N MET A 96 22.41 0.25 13.68
CA MET A 96 21.19 -0.22 14.34
C MET A 96 19.94 0.43 13.73
N MET A 97 20.00 1.73 13.44
CA MET A 97 18.90 2.44 12.77
C MET A 97 18.60 1.86 11.38
N LEU A 98 19.64 1.55 10.59
CA LEU A 98 19.46 0.95 9.26
C LEU A 98 18.82 -0.44 9.37
N THR A 99 19.30 -1.29 10.27
CA THR A 99 18.75 -2.64 10.48
C THR A 99 17.28 -2.59 10.88
N VAL A 100 16.92 -1.72 11.83
CA VAL A 100 15.52 -1.55 12.27
C VAL A 100 14.66 -1.04 11.11
N THR A 101 15.13 -0.03 10.38
CA THR A 101 14.38 0.52 9.23
C THR A 101 14.12 -0.56 8.17
N LEU A 102 15.15 -1.34 7.79
CA LEU A 102 15.01 -2.43 6.83
C LEU A 102 14.07 -3.54 7.33
N SER A 103 14.12 -3.86 8.64
CA SER A 103 13.20 -4.85 9.23
C SER A 103 11.74 -4.41 9.15
N VAL A 104 11.45 -3.14 9.46
CA VAL A 104 10.10 -2.56 9.38
C VAL A 104 9.62 -2.51 7.93
N CYS A 105 10.50 -2.12 6.98
CA CYS A 105 10.21 -2.19 5.55
C CYS A 105 9.84 -3.60 5.10
N GLY A 106 10.55 -4.62 5.58
CA GLY A 106 10.26 -6.03 5.29
C GLY A 106 8.88 -6.46 5.79
N VAL A 107 8.55 -6.13 7.05
CA VAL A 107 7.24 -6.43 7.64
C VAL A 107 6.12 -5.69 6.90
N PHE A 108 6.31 -4.41 6.60
CA PHE A 108 5.34 -3.62 5.83
C PHE A 108 5.10 -4.20 4.45
N ALA A 109 6.17 -4.53 3.71
CA ALA A 109 6.06 -5.15 2.39
C ALA A 109 5.29 -6.48 2.44
N LEU A 110 5.56 -7.31 3.46
CA LEU A 110 4.88 -8.59 3.65
C LEU A 110 3.38 -8.41 3.92
N ILE A 111 3.01 -7.50 4.83
CA ILE A 111 1.61 -7.17 5.12
C ILE A 111 0.92 -6.63 3.85
N TYR A 112 1.59 -5.76 3.11
CA TYR A 112 1.03 -5.14 1.92
C TYR A 112 0.80 -6.16 0.78
N VAL A 113 1.73 -7.10 0.60
CA VAL A 113 1.56 -8.23 -0.35
C VAL A 113 0.42 -9.16 0.08
N LEU A 114 0.24 -9.41 1.38
CA LEU A 114 -0.92 -10.19 1.86
C LEU A 114 -2.24 -9.49 1.54
N ILE A 115 -2.32 -8.19 1.79
CA ILE A 115 -3.49 -7.38 1.43
C ILE A 115 -3.73 -7.45 -0.08
N PHE A 116 -2.69 -7.29 -0.91
CA PHE A 116 -2.80 -7.42 -2.37
C PHE A 116 -3.48 -8.72 -2.80
N ILE A 117 -3.01 -9.85 -2.26
CA ILE A 117 -3.51 -11.17 -2.64
C ILE A 117 -4.99 -11.30 -2.24
N ILE A 118 -5.36 -10.83 -1.05
CA ILE A 118 -6.74 -10.86 -0.55
C ILE A 118 -7.63 -10.01 -1.46
N THR A 119 -7.25 -8.77 -1.72
CA THR A 119 -8.12 -7.85 -2.46
C THR A 119 -8.16 -8.17 -3.96
N SER A 120 -7.05 -8.63 -4.55
CA SER A 120 -7.01 -9.12 -5.94
C SER A 120 -7.93 -10.34 -6.15
N ARG A 121 -8.00 -11.26 -5.17
CA ARG A 121 -8.96 -12.38 -5.20
C ARG A 121 -10.41 -11.89 -5.16
N SER A 122 -10.71 -10.88 -4.35
CA SER A 122 -12.04 -10.27 -4.27
C SER A 122 -12.41 -9.58 -5.58
N TYR A 123 -11.50 -8.80 -6.16
CA TYR A 123 -11.70 -8.10 -7.43
C TYR A 123 -11.99 -9.11 -8.57
N ARG A 124 -11.20 -10.19 -8.67
CA ARG A 124 -11.43 -11.29 -9.63
C ARG A 124 -12.73 -12.08 -9.44
N LYS A 125 -13.41 -11.90 -8.31
CA LYS A 125 -14.72 -12.52 -8.03
C LYS A 125 -15.87 -11.60 -8.40
N ILE A 126 -15.62 -10.28 -8.44
CA ILE A 126 -16.59 -9.25 -8.80
C ILE A 126 -16.65 -9.04 -10.32
N VAL A 127 -15.47 -9.04 -10.97
CA VAL A 127 -15.30 -9.01 -12.43
C VAL A 127 -15.38 -10.42 -13.00
#